data_AF-A0A357SXW4-F1
#
_entry.id   AF-A0A357SXW4-F1
#
_cell.length_a   1.000
_cell.length_b   1.000
_cell.length_c   1.000
_cell.angle_alpha   90.00
_cell.angle_beta   90.00
_cell.angle_gamma   90.00
#
_symmetry.space_group_name_H-M   'P 1'
#
loop_
_entity.id
_entity.type
_entity.pdbx_description
1 polymer ?
#
loop_
_entity_poly.entity_id
_entity_poly.type
_entity_poly.pdbx_seq_one_letter_code
_entity_poly.pdbx_strand_id
1 'polypeptide(L)' 'QYEKRGVAIKIPKWNPADCIQCNQCAFVCPHACIRPYIAKEEALADAPDSFTTKAAIGKELAGYQFRMQVSALDCTGCGN' A
#
# COMPACT_ATOMS: atom_id res chain seq x y z
N GLN A 1 4.41 5.18 15.88
CA GLN A 1 4.21 3.72 15.70
C GLN A 1 3.13 3.17 16.63
N TYR A 2 3.08 3.57 17.90
CA TYR A 2 2.10 3.04 18.87
C TYR A 2 0.83 3.89 19.08
N GLU A 3 0.85 5.18 18.74
CA GLU A 3 -0.29 6.09 19.02
C GLU A 3 -1.57 5.74 18.27
N LYS A 4 -1.49 5.43 16.97
CA LYS A 4 -2.63 4.99 16.13
C LYS A 4 -3.87 5.88 16.28
N ARG A 5 -3.67 7.19 16.11
CA ARG A 5 -4.61 8.26 16.45
C ARG A 5 -5.99 8.16 15.79
N GLY A 6 -6.09 7.64 14.56
CA GLY A 6 -7.37 7.40 13.89
C GLY A 6 -8.19 8.67 13.59
N VAL A 7 -7.54 9.79 13.27
CA VAL A 7 -8.20 11.11 13.18
C VAL A 7 -8.68 11.49 11.77
N ALA A 8 -8.35 10.72 10.73
CA ALA A 8 -8.74 11.04 9.37
C ALA A 8 -10.24 10.80 9.13
N ILE A 9 -10.93 11.79 8.54
CA ILE A 9 -12.33 11.66 8.09
C ILE A 9 -12.41 10.77 6.84
N LYS A 10 -11.43 10.89 5.93
CA LYS A 10 -11.33 10.11 4.69
C LYS A 10 -9.92 9.53 4.57
N ILE A 11 -9.83 8.31 4.05
CA ILE A 11 -8.57 7.61 3.80
C ILE A 11 -8.50 7.16 2.33
N PRO A 12 -7.30 7.15 1.71
CA PRO A 12 -7.16 6.67 0.33
C PRO A 12 -7.48 5.17 0.25
N LYS A 13 -8.25 4.78 -0.77
CA LYS A 13 -8.52 3.38 -1.11
C LYS A 13 -7.75 3.03 -2.37
N TRP A 14 -6.88 2.04 -2.29
CA TRP A 14 -6.11 1.58 -3.43
C TRP A 14 -6.99 0.81 -4.43
N ASN A 15 -6.88 1.15 -5.73
CA ASN A 15 -7.44 0.37 -6.83
C ASN A 15 -6.31 -0.33 -7.61
N PRO A 16 -6.18 -1.67 -7.53
CA PRO A 16 -5.12 -2.40 -8.23
C PRO A 16 -5.21 -2.30 -9.76
N ALA A 17 -6.41 -2.16 -10.32
CA ALA A 17 -6.62 -2.09 -11.77
C ALA A 17 -5.93 -0.85 -12.36
N ASP A 18 -6.13 0.31 -11.73
CA ASP A 18 -5.63 1.60 -12.20
C ASP A 18 -4.18 1.88 -11.74
N CYS A 19 -3.65 1.10 -10.81
CA CYS A 19 -2.32 1.33 -10.26
C CYS A 19 -1.21 0.91 -11.24
N ILE A 20 -0.33 1.87 -11.54
CA ILE A 20 0.86 1.70 -12.40
C ILE A 20 2.17 1.45 -11.63
N GLN A 21 2.10 1.30 -10.29
CA GLN A 21 3.26 0.96 -9.43
C GLN A 21 4.41 1.99 -9.41
N CYS A 22 4.09 3.29 -9.53
CA CYS A 22 5.09 4.37 -9.58
C CYS A 22 5.61 4.84 -8.21
N ASN A 23 5.02 4.37 -7.10
CA ASN A 23 5.36 4.76 -5.72
C ASN A 23 5.22 6.26 -5.37
N GLN A 24 4.69 7.10 -6.27
CA GLN A 24 4.56 8.54 -6.01
C GLN A 24 3.66 8.85 -4.80
N CYS A 25 2.55 8.13 -4.64
CA CYS A 25 1.66 8.30 -3.48
C CYS A 25 2.36 8.06 -2.14
N ALA A 26 3.31 7.12 -2.07
CA ALA A 26 4.12 6.90 -0.89
C ALA A 26 5.17 7.99 -0.70
N PHE A 27 5.77 8.46 -1.80
CA PHE A 27 6.77 9.53 -1.80
C PHE A 27 6.21 10.87 -1.29
N VAL A 28 4.99 11.23 -1.69
CA VAL A 28 4.36 12.51 -1.32
C VAL A 28 3.68 12.48 0.04
N CYS A 29 3.51 11.31 0.67
CA CYS A 29 2.81 11.20 1.94
C CYS A 29 3.64 11.83 3.07
N PRO A 30 3.19 12.94 3.70
CA PRO A 30 3.99 13.66 4.70
C PRO A 30 4.07 12.92 6.05
N HIS A 31 3.37 11.80 6.20
CA HIS A 31 3.31 11.01 7.43
C HIS A 31 3.75 9.55 7.24
N ALA A 32 4.20 9.20 6.02
CA ALA A 32 4.53 7.82 5.64
C ALA A 32 3.41 6.81 5.93
N CYS A 33 2.16 7.19 5.70
CA CYS A 33 0.98 6.37 6.00
C CYS A 33 0.54 5.47 4.84
N ILE A 34 1.06 5.68 3.63
CA ILE A 34 0.83 4.82 2.48
C ILE A 34 2.20 4.36 1.96
N ARG A 35 2.39 3.05 1.78
CA ARG A 35 3.69 2.46 1.44
C ARG A 35 3.53 1.32 0.45
N PRO A 36 4.47 1.16 -0.50
CA PRO A 36 4.53 0.00 -1.34
C PRO A 36 5.10 -1.19 -0.57
N TYR A 37 4.55 -2.36 -0.83
CA TYR A 37 5.05 -3.64 -0.34
C TYR A 37 5.28 -4.56 -1.53
N ILE A 38 6.41 -5.26 -1.49
CA ILE A 38 6.81 -6.29 -2.43
C ILE A 38 6.94 -7.59 -1.64
N ALA A 39 6.29 -8.65 -2.10
CA ALA A 39 6.32 -9.97 -1.47
C ALA A 39 6.39 -11.05 -2.53
N LYS A 40 7.00 -12.19 -2.22
CA LYS A 40 6.83 -13.39 -3.04
C LYS A 40 5.49 -14.05 -2.71
N GLU A 41 4.97 -14.87 -3.62
CA GLU A 41 3.68 -15.54 -3.43
C GLU A 41 3.66 -16.44 -2.19
N GLU A 42 4.78 -17.06 -1.82
CA GLU A 42 4.83 -17.93 -0.64
C GLU A 42 4.64 -17.15 0.67
N ALA A 43 5.05 -15.88 0.71
CA ALA A 43 4.87 -15.01 1.87
C ALA A 43 3.43 -14.48 2.00
N LEU A 44 2.56 -14.78 1.03
CA LEU A 44 1.15 -14.38 1.01
C LEU A 44 0.19 -15.53 1.35
N ALA A 45 0.71 -16.71 1.73
CA ALA A 45 -0.10 -17.88 2.03
C ALA A 45 -1.17 -17.62 3.10
N ASP A 46 -0.83 -16.85 4.14
CA ASP A 46 -1.73 -16.47 5.24
C ASP A 46 -2.29 -15.04 5.10
N ALA A 47 -2.18 -14.45 3.92
CA ALA A 47 -2.71 -13.11 3.69
C ALA A 47 -4.24 -13.13 3.78
N PRO A 48 -4.88 -12.14 4.44
CA PRO A 48 -6.33 -12.05 4.45
C PRO A 48 -6.91 -11.97 3.03
N ASP A 49 -8.12 -12.47 2.80
CA ASP A 49 -8.76 -12.44 1.47
C ASP A 49 -8.84 -11.03 0.85
N SER A 50 -8.95 -10.00 1.70
CA SER A 50 -8.96 -8.59 1.31
C SER A 50 -7.58 -8.01 0.91
N PHE A 51 -6.51 -8.77 1.12
CA PHE A 51 -5.12 -8.40 0.82
C PHE A 51 -4.80 -8.63 -0.65
N THR A 52 -5.63 -8.07 -1.54
CA THR A 52 -5.41 -8.12 -2.98
C THR A 52 -4.01 -7.62 -3.33
N THR A 53 -3.31 -8.33 -4.20
CA THR A 53 -2.03 -7.90 -4.77
C THR A 53 -2.13 -7.84 -6.29
N LYS A 54 -1.09 -7.33 -6.94
CA LYS A 54 -0.93 -7.35 -8.40
C LYS A 54 0.51 -7.72 -8.71
N ALA A 55 0.75 -8.45 -9.81
CA ALA A 55 2.11 -8.78 -10.24
C ALA A 55 2.98 -7.51 -10.34
N ALA A 56 4.19 -7.56 -9.79
CA ALA A 56 5.11 -6.43 -9.80
C ALA A 56 5.63 -6.13 -11.21
N ILE A 57 5.74 -4.85 -11.54
CA ILE A 57 6.27 -4.35 -12.81
C ILE A 57 7.78 -4.08 -12.65
N GLY A 58 8.58 -4.56 -13.58
CA GLY A 58 10.04 -4.40 -13.58
C GLY A 58 10.76 -5.74 -13.73
N LYS A 59 11.90 -5.76 -14.43
CA LYS A 59 12.63 -7.02 -14.71
C LYS A 59 13.19 -7.62 -13.42
N GLU A 60 13.65 -6.77 -12.53
CA GLU A 60 14.24 -7.10 -11.24
C GLU A 60 13.20 -7.61 -10.23
N LEU A 61 11.92 -7.31 -10.47
CA LEU A 61 10.79 -7.66 -9.62
C LEU A 61 9.92 -8.79 -10.22
N ALA A 62 10.39 -9.44 -11.29
CA ALA A 62 9.69 -10.57 -11.87
C ALA A 62 9.48 -11.68 -10.83
N GLY A 63 8.25 -12.20 -10.75
CA GLY A 63 7.86 -13.21 -9.76
C GLY A 63 7.44 -12.65 -8.39
N TYR A 64 7.48 -11.33 -8.20
CA TYR A 64 6.96 -10.69 -6.99
C TYR A 64 5.54 -10.15 -7.18
N GLN A 65 4.86 -10.01 -6.06
CA GLN A 65 3.57 -9.37 -5.90
C GLN A 65 3.75 -7.99 -5.27
N PHE A 66 3.03 -7.01 -5.80
CA PHE A 66 3.01 -5.62 -5.35
C PHE A 66 1.67 -5.28 -4.71
N ARG A 67 1.72 -4.48 -3.64
CA ARG A 67 0.55 -3.86 -3.03
C ARG A 67 0.89 -2.48 -2.48
N MET A 68 -0.01 -1.52 -2.70
CA MET A 68 0.03 -0.23 -1.99
C MET A 68 -0.85 -0.34 -0.75
N GLN A 69 -0.25 -0.26 0.43
CA GLN A 69 -0.95 -0.45 1.70
C GLN A 69 -0.97 0.85 2.51
N VAL A 70 -2.14 1.15 3.07
CA VAL A 70 -2.38 2.34 3.90
C VAL A 70 -2.47 1.92 5.36
N SER A 71 -1.78 2.64 6.25
CA SER A 71 -2.02 2.64 7.69
C SER A 71 -3.15 3.61 8.00
N ALA A 72 -4.38 3.08 8.06
CA ALA A 72 -5.58 3.90 8.23
C ALA A 72 -5.54 4.76 9.50
N LEU A 73 -4.99 4.22 10.60
CA LEU A 73 -4.96 4.89 11.91
C LEU A 73 -3.85 5.95 12.04
N ASP A 74 -2.85 5.94 11.16
CA ASP A 74 -1.83 7.00 11.13
C ASP A 74 -2.14 8.06 10.06
N CYS A 75 -3.03 7.76 9.11
CA CYS A 75 -3.43 8.71 8.07
C CYS A 75 -4.10 9.95 8.70
N THR A 76 -3.83 11.12 8.12
CA THR A 76 -4.44 12.39 8.51
C THR A 76 -5.52 12.87 7.54
N GLY A 77 -5.73 12.16 6.42
CA GLY A 77 -6.76 12.49 5.44
C GLY A 77 -6.45 13.71 4.56
N CYS A 78 -5.17 14.09 4.42
CA CYS A 78 -4.75 15.27 3.65
C CYS A 78 -5.03 15.22 2.13
N GLY A 79 -5.15 14.04 1.53
CA GLY A 79 -5.45 13.89 0.11
C GLY A 79 -4.29 14.19 -0.85
N ASN A 80 -3.05 14.29 -0.35
CA ASN A 80 -1.83 14.35 -1.17
C ASN A 80 -1.53 13.02 -1.87
#